data_AF-A0A1H7WAY4-F1
#
_entry.id   AF-A0A1H7WAY4-F1
#
_cell.length_a   1.000
_cell.length_b   1.000
_cell.length_c   1.000
_cell.angle_alpha   90.00
_cell.angle_beta   90.00
_cell.angle_gamma   90.00
#
_symmetry.space_group_name_H-M   'P 1'
#
loop_
_entity.id
_entity.type
_entity.pdbx_description
1 polymer ?
#
loop_
_entity_poly.entity_id
_entity_poly.type
_entity_poly.pdbx_seq_one_letter_code
_entity_poly.pdbx_strand_id
1 'polypeptide(L)' 'MKINLFSRPISEDTIEAWAKILEDLAKIAFIAMPAVLYGEYTFIFKGANMTMLALVGYIFLLEAKILRNNKSKYQERS' A
#
# COMPACT_ATOMS: atom_id res chain seq x y z
N MET A 1 -26.08 13.48 25.81
CA MET A 1 -25.48 12.84 24.62
C MET A 1 -23.96 12.89 24.79
N LYS A 2 -23.34 11.81 25.26
CA LYS A 2 -21.87 11.77 25.44
C LYS A 2 -21.24 11.59 24.06
N ILE A 3 -20.70 12.67 23.50
CA ILE A 3 -19.95 12.60 22.26
C ILE A 3 -18.55 12.05 22.63
N ASN A 4 -18.32 10.78 22.32
CA ASN A 4 -17.00 10.17 22.42
C ASN A 4 -16.08 10.77 21.34
N LEU A 5 -15.52 11.95 21.61
CA LEU A 5 -14.57 12.62 20.70
C LEU A 5 -13.22 11.89 20.58
N PHE A 6 -12.99 10.86 21.41
CA PHE A 6 -11.76 10.07 21.46
C PHE A 6 -11.96 8.58 21.18
N SER A 7 -13.12 8.16 20.65
CA SER A 7 -13.20 6.84 20.02
C SER A 7 -12.34 6.90 18.75
N ARG A 8 -11.27 6.08 18.70
CA ARG A 8 -10.27 6.02 17.63
C ARG A 8 -10.87 6.39 16.26
N PRO A 9 -10.34 7.40 15.54
CA PRO A 9 -10.83 7.81 14.22
C PRO A 9 -10.31 6.84 13.15
N ILE A 10 -10.37 5.54 13.44
CA ILE A 10 -10.02 4.46 12.53
C ILE A 10 -11.33 3.73 12.32
N SER A 11 -12.24 4.34 11.57
CA SER A 11 -13.41 3.63 11.08
C SER A 11 -12.95 2.53 10.13
N GLU A 12 -13.72 1.46 10.02
CA GLU A 12 -13.45 0.40 9.06
C GLU A 12 -13.34 0.90 7.61
N ASP A 13 -14.08 1.97 7.31
CA ASP A 13 -14.02 2.67 6.02
C ASP A 13 -12.68 3.36 5.83
N THR A 14 -12.10 3.91 6.90
CA THR A 14 -10.76 4.53 6.86
C THR A 14 -9.69 3.47 6.61
N ILE A 15 -9.75 2.31 7.29
CA ILE A 15 -8.80 1.19 7.05
C ILE A 15 -8.90 0.70 5.61
N GLU A 16 -10.12 0.57 5.08
CA GLU A 16 -10.35 0.16 3.70
C GLU A 16 -9.81 1.19 2.70
N ALA A 17 -9.99 2.48 2.97
CA ALA A 17 -9.45 3.54 2.14
C ALA A 17 -7.91 3.51 2.10
N TRP A 18 -7.25 3.34 3.25
CA TRP A 18 -5.79 3.19 3.32
C TRP A 18 -5.30 1.95 2.57
N ALA A 19 -5.99 0.81 2.70
CA ALA A 19 -5.64 -0.40 1.96
C ALA A 19 -5.73 -0.19 0.45
N LYS A 20 -6.76 0.51 -0.05
CA LYS A 20 -6.90 0.85 -1.47
C LYS A 20 -5.79 1.77 -1.97
N ILE A 21 -5.43 2.80 -1.19
CA ILE A 21 -4.33 3.71 -1.52
C ILE A 21 -3.02 2.93 -1.67
N LEU A 22 -2.72 2.02 -0.73
CA LEU A 22 -1.53 1.18 -0.79
C LEU A 22 -1.54 0.27 -2.03
N GLU A 23 -2.67 -0.32 -2.39
CA GLU A 23 -2.82 -1.10 -3.62
C GLU A 23 -2.59 -0.25 -4.88
N ASP A 24 -3.08 0.98 -4.90
CA ASP A 24 -2.89 1.88 -6.04
C ASP A 24 -1.43 2.36 -6.16
N LEU A 25 -0.76 2.63 -5.04
CA LEU A 25 0.68 2.91 -5.01
C LEU A 25 1.50 1.72 -5.54
N ALA A 26 1.12 0.49 -5.16
CA ALA A 26 1.77 -0.72 -5.68
C ALA A 26 1.59 -0.85 -7.20
N LYS A 27 0.38 -0.61 -7.71
CA LYS A 27 0.10 -0.62 -9.16
C LYS A 27 0.92 0.45 -9.89
N ILE A 28 1.01 1.66 -9.35
CA ILE A 28 1.82 2.74 -9.92
C ILE A 28 3.30 2.32 -9.99
N ALA A 29 3.83 1.67 -8.95
CA ALA A 29 5.19 1.17 -8.95
C ALA A 29 5.44 0.14 -10.07
N PHE A 30 4.48 -0.75 -10.34
CA PHE A 30 4.58 -1.70 -11.47
C PHE A 30 4.44 -1.00 -12.83
N ILE A 31 3.57 0.00 -12.95
CA ILE A 31 3.41 0.80 -14.18
C ILE A 31 4.68 1.61 -14.49
N ALA A 32 5.44 2.02 -13.47
CA ALA A 32 6.71 2.73 -13.64
C ALA A 32 7.85 1.85 -14.19
N MET A 33 7.75 0.52 -14.07
CA MET A 33 8.81 -0.41 -14.50
C MET A 33 9.14 -0.29 -16.00
N PRO A 34 8.16 -0.34 -16.94
CA PRO A 34 8.42 -0.06 -18.35
C PRO A 34 9.10 1.28 -18.61
N ALA A 35 8.69 2.35 -17.91
CA ALA A 35 9.28 3.67 -18.08
C ALA A 35 10.78 3.70 -17.72
N VAL A 36 11.17 2.96 -16.67
CA VAL A 36 12.58 2.79 -16.29
C VAL A 36 13.33 1.91 -17.29
N LEU A 37 12.71 0.84 -17.77
CA LEU A 37 13.34 -0.10 -18.72
C LEU A 37 13.65 0.54 -20.07
N TYR A 38 12.72 1.34 -20.61
CA TYR A 38 12.89 2.00 -21.90
C TYR A 38 13.61 3.35 -21.83
N GLY A 39 13.84 3.90 -20.63
CA GLY A 39 14.62 5.13 -20.47
C GLY A 39 16.09 4.95 -20.87
N GLU A 40 16.74 6.04 -21.26
CA GLU A 40 18.17 6.08 -21.62
C GLU A 40 19.08 6.09 -20.36
N TYR A 41 18.90 5.09 -19.50
CA TYR A 41 19.70 4.90 -18.29
C TYR A 41 20.75 3.79 -18.45
N THR A 42 21.79 3.81 -17.61
CA THR A 42 22.77 2.73 -17.55
C THR A 42 22.14 1.42 -17.06
N PHE A 43 22.68 0.27 -17.49
CA PHE A 43 22.14 -1.04 -17.12
C PHE A 43 22.04 -1.27 -15.61
N ILE A 44 23.04 -0.79 -14.85
CA ILE A 44 23.07 -0.88 -13.39
C ILE A 44 21.93 -0.05 -12.77
N PHE A 45 21.72 1.17 -13.29
CA PHE A 45 20.64 2.03 -12.82
C PHE A 45 19.27 1.40 -13.09
N LYS A 46 19.07 0.78 -14.26
CA LYS A 46 17.83 0.06 -14.59
C LYS A 46 17.59 -1.10 -13.64
N GLY A 47 18.61 -1.93 -13.40
CA GLY A 47 18.53 -3.06 -12.47
C GLY A 47 18.18 -2.63 -11.05
N ALA A 48 18.88 -1.65 -10.51
CA ALA A 48 18.64 -1.14 -9.16
C ALA A 48 17.23 -0.56 -8.99
N ASN A 49 16.76 0.25 -9.95
CA ASN A 49 15.42 0.83 -9.90
C ASN A 49 14.32 -0.22 -10.09
N MET A 50 14.51 -1.21 -10.96
CA MET A 50 13.57 -2.33 -11.10
C MET A 50 13.43 -3.12 -9.80
N THR A 51 14.53 -3.44 -9.14
CA THR A 51 14.50 -4.13 -7.85
C THR A 51 13.85 -3.27 -6.77
N MET A 52 14.16 -1.97 -6.72
CA MET A 52 13.55 -1.06 -5.75
C MET A 52 12.04 -0.92 -5.97
N LEU A 53 11.60 -0.74 -7.21
CA LEU A 53 10.17 -0.65 -7.56
C LEU A 53 9.42 -1.95 -7.20
N ALA A 54 10.03 -3.11 -7.42
CA ALA A 54 9.45 -4.40 -7.05
C ALA A 54 9.33 -4.55 -5.52
N LEU A 55 10.38 -4.18 -4.77
CA LEU A 55 10.39 -4.24 -3.31
C LEU A 55 9.35 -3.29 -2.71
N VAL A 56 9.30 -2.04 -3.15
CA VAL A 56 8.35 -1.04 -2.66
C VAL A 56 6.92 -1.44 -3.00
N GLY A 57 6.66 -1.89 -4.24
CA GLY A 57 5.35 -2.39 -4.64
C GLY A 57 4.89 -3.58 -3.78
N TYR A 58 5.81 -4.50 -3.47
CA TYR A 58 5.51 -5.64 -2.60
C TYR A 58 5.21 -5.22 -1.15
N ILE A 59 5.98 -4.27 -0.59
CA ILE A 59 5.75 -3.74 0.76
C ILE A 59 4.35 -3.12 0.86
N PHE A 60 3.95 -2.30 -0.11
CA PHE A 60 2.62 -1.69 -0.09
C PHE A 60 1.49 -2.73 -0.18
N LEU A 61 1.64 -3.78 -0.98
CA LEU A 61 0.67 -4.88 -1.01
C LEU A 61 0.61 -5.64 0.33
N LEU A 62 1.76 -5.83 0.97
CA LEU A 62 1.85 -6.50 2.27
C LEU A 62 1.19 -5.66 3.36
N GLU A 63 1.42 -4.35 3.39
CA GLU A 63 0.76 -3.43 4.31
C GLU A 63 -0.76 -3.38 4.07
N ALA A 64 -1.21 -3.31 2.82
CA ALA A 64 -2.64 -3.35 2.49
C ALA A 64 -3.31 -4.63 3.02
N LYS A 65 -2.64 -5.78 2.88
CA LYS A 65 -3.10 -7.06 3.41
C LYS A 65 -3.14 -7.08 4.94
N ILE A 66 -2.14 -6.50 5.60
CA ILE A 66 -2.12 -6.39 7.08
C ILE A 66 -3.28 -5.51 7.55
N LEU A 67 -3.55 -4.38 6.90
CA LEU A 67 -4.66 -3.49 7.21
C LEU A 67 -6.00 -4.23 7.14
N ARG A 68 -6.26 -4.97 6.04
CA ARG A 68 -7.49 -5.76 5.88
C ARG A 68 -7.61 -6.92 6.87
N ASN A 69 -6.52 -7.60 7.19
CA ASN A 69 -6.51 -8.66 8.19
C ASN A 69 -6.75 -8.14 9.61
N ASN A 70 -6.30 -6.93 9.90
CA ASN A 70 -6.60 -6.30 11.19
C ASN A 70 -8.07 -5.89 11.27
N LYS A 71 -8.68 -5.43 10.17
CA LYS A 71 -10.12 -5.13 10.08
C LYS A 71 -10.99 -6.35 10.44
N SER A 72 -10.71 -7.52 9.86
CA SER A 72 -11.49 -8.74 10.16
C SER A 72 -11.39 -9.18 11.63
N LYS A 73 -10.20 -9.04 12.24
CA LYS A 73 -10.00 -9.34 13.67
C LYS A 73 -10.75 -8.41 14.63
N TYR A 74 -11.05 -7.17 14.21
CA TYR A 74 -11.89 -6.27 15.01
C TYR A 74 -13.38 -6.62 14.91
N GLN A 75 -13.85 -7.07 13.74
CA GLN A 75 -15.23 -7.52 13.53
C GLN A 75 -15.58 -8.81 14.29
N GLU A 76 -14.65 -9.76 14.43
CA GLU A 76 -14.88 -11.01 15.20
C GLU A 76 -14.91 -10.82 16.73
N ARG A 77 -14.46 -9.68 17.26
CA ARG A 77 -14.38 -9.39 18.70
C ARG A 77 -15.43 -8.40 19.21
N SER A 78 -16.26 -7.84 18.33
CA SER A 78 -17.37 -6.95 18.67
C SER A 78 -18.69 -7.69 18.71
#